data_AF-A0A938VHQ7-F1
#
_entry.id   AF-A0A938VHQ7-F1
#
_cell.length_a   1.000
_cell.length_b   1.000
_cell.length_c   1.000
_cell.angle_alpha   90.00
_cell.angle_beta   90.00
_cell.angle_gamma   90.00
#
_symmetry.space_group_name_H-M   'P 1'
#
loop_
_entity.id
_entity.type
_entity.pdbx_description
1 polymer ?
#
loop_
_entity_poly.entity_id
_entity_poly.type
_entity_poly.pdbx_seq_one_letter_code
_entity_poly.pdbx_strand_id
1 'polypeptide(L)'
;MNIPLDLLSGVLSFLFTILILSYLIGDNPLFRIATYLFVGIASGYVATVIWWQVLVPRLMTPLLPALNSDSLALKIFVLVPWLGMAFILMKISPRLSGIASLTMAFLVGAGAAVIIAGAVTGTLIPQFEATINFFDRDLAAARNIDFLEVAGNGAIILAGAVTSLVYFHFGARPQADGSMRRFGLIEIIAWVGRIFIGITLGAIFAGVYAAALTALIERISSIFDFITLLRTTFGL
;
A
#
# COMPACT_ATOMS: atom_id res chain seq x y z
N MET A 1 -14.36 36.64 19.51
CA MET A 1 -13.29 36.94 18.54
C MET A 1 -13.02 35.65 17.79
N ASN A 2 -13.80 35.37 16.73
CA ASN A 2 -13.67 34.13 15.96
C ASN A 2 -12.42 34.25 15.11
N ILE A 3 -11.35 33.54 15.47
CA ILE A 3 -10.22 33.35 14.57
C ILE A 3 -10.79 32.64 13.34
N PRO A 4 -10.70 33.22 12.14
CA PRO A 4 -11.19 32.55 10.93
C PRO A 4 -10.43 31.23 10.78
N LEU A 5 -11.17 30.12 10.59
CA LEU A 5 -10.61 28.78 10.42
C LEU A 5 -9.55 28.72 9.33
N ASP A 6 -9.69 29.58 8.31
CA ASP A 6 -8.75 29.73 7.20
C ASP A 6 -7.38 30.26 7.67
N LEU A 7 -7.35 31.16 8.66
CA LEU A 7 -6.10 31.66 9.24
C LEU A 7 -5.43 30.59 10.10
N LEU A 8 -6.21 29.85 10.90
CA LEU A 8 -5.67 28.78 11.74
C LEU A 8 -5.06 27.66 10.89
N SER A 9 -5.80 27.20 9.88
CA SER A 9 -5.35 26.16 8.94
C SER A 9 -4.19 26.64 8.06
N GLY A 10 -4.20 27.92 7.66
CA GLY A 10 -3.09 28.56 6.95
C GLY A 10 -1.81 28.61 7.77
N VAL A 11 -1.87 29.09 9.02
CA VAL A 11 -0.71 29.12 9.95
C VAL A 11 -0.15 27.71 10.17
N LEU A 12 -1.04 26.75 10.42
CA LEU A 12 -0.63 25.36 10.65
C LEU A 12 0.08 24.79 9.40
N SER A 13 -0.54 24.94 8.23
CA SER A 13 0.01 24.44 6.96
C SER A 13 1.35 25.10 6.62
N PHE A 14 1.48 26.41 6.83
CA PHE A 14 2.71 27.16 6.65
C PHE A 14 3.82 26.66 7.58
N LEU A 15 3.53 26.50 8.87
CA LEU A 15 4.48 26.01 9.86
C LEU A 15 4.98 24.61 9.49
N PHE A 16 4.07 23.66 9.21
CA PHE A 16 4.46 22.30 8.82
C PHE A 16 5.26 22.27 7.52
N THR A 17 4.92 23.11 6.55
CA THR A 17 5.66 23.17 5.28
C THR A 17 7.11 23.61 5.52
N ILE A 18 7.33 24.64 6.35
CA ILE A 18 8.68 25.08 6.73
C ILE A 18 9.43 23.99 7.50
N LEU A 19 8.78 23.35 8.47
CA LEU A 19 9.39 22.27 9.27
C LEU A 19 9.87 21.12 8.38
N ILE A 20 9.09 20.73 7.37
CA ILE A 20 9.45 19.68 6.42
C ILE A 20 10.54 20.15 5.46
N LEU A 21 10.41 21.35 4.88
CA LEU A 21 11.41 21.91 3.96
C LEU A 21 12.76 22.20 4.63
N SER A 22 12.81 22.35 5.96
CA SER A 22 14.05 22.48 6.74
C SER A 22 15.03 21.32 6.50
N TYR A 23 14.52 20.15 6.07
CA TYR A 23 15.34 19.01 5.64
C TYR A 23 16.33 19.36 4.51
N LEU A 24 15.97 20.28 3.61
CA LEU A 24 16.83 20.68 2.49
C LEU A 24 18.15 21.34 2.96
N ILE A 25 18.14 21.90 4.17
CA ILE A 25 19.28 22.59 4.80
C ILE A 25 20.10 21.62 5.68
N GLY A 26 19.67 20.35 5.81
CA GLY A 26 20.31 19.32 6.62
C GLY A 26 19.40 18.73 7.71
N ASP A 27 19.97 17.89 8.57
CA ASP A 27 19.25 17.24 9.67
C ASP A 27 19.07 18.18 10.87
N ASN A 28 18.04 19.02 10.77
CA ASN A 28 17.69 20.05 11.75
C ASN A 28 16.67 19.51 12.79
N PRO A 29 16.69 20.00 14.04
CA PRO A 29 15.73 19.57 15.08
C PRO A 29 14.27 19.86 14.68
N LEU A 30 14.03 20.92 13.89
CA LEU A 30 12.70 21.27 13.38
C LEU A 30 12.10 20.17 12.49
N PHE A 31 12.90 19.62 11.58
CA PHE A 31 12.48 18.52 10.72
C PHE A 31 12.18 17.23 11.52
N ARG A 32 13.01 16.94 12.53
CA ARG A 32 12.80 15.79 13.42
C ARG A 32 11.49 15.88 14.19
N ILE A 33 11.13 17.08 14.70
CA ILE A 33 9.84 17.31 15.37
C ILE A 33 8.68 17.01 14.43
N ALA A 34 8.71 17.53 13.20
CA ALA A 34 7.68 17.28 12.19
C ALA A 34 7.53 15.77 11.91
N THR A 35 8.65 15.08 11.75
CA THR A 35 8.67 13.64 11.45
C THR A 35 8.15 12.80 12.62
N TYR A 36 8.59 13.08 13.85
CA TYR A 36 8.11 12.37 15.04
C TYR A 36 6.64 12.62 15.30
N LEU A 37 6.15 13.84 15.07
CA LEU A 37 4.74 14.16 15.18
C LEU A 37 3.92 13.41 14.13
N PHE A 38 4.38 13.40 12.87
CA PHE A 38 3.72 12.67 11.79
C PHE A 38 3.65 11.16 12.07
N VAL A 39 4.78 10.54 12.43
CA VAL A 39 4.84 9.11 12.78
C VAL A 39 3.99 8.81 14.02
N GLY A 40 4.02 9.69 15.03
CA GLY A 40 3.22 9.58 16.23
C GLY A 40 1.72 9.59 15.93
N ILE A 41 1.24 10.58 15.16
CA ILE A 41 -0.16 10.66 14.73
C ILE A 41 -0.56 9.44 13.89
N ALA A 42 0.27 9.04 12.93
CA ALA A 42 0.00 7.88 12.09
C ALA A 42 -0.13 6.60 12.92
N SER A 43 0.81 6.35 13.85
CA SER A 43 0.77 5.20 14.75
C SER A 43 -0.44 5.24 15.70
N GLY A 44 -0.79 6.43 16.23
CA GLY A 44 -1.95 6.63 17.09
C GLY A 44 -3.28 6.39 16.37
N TYR A 45 -3.41 6.86 15.12
CA TYR A 45 -4.56 6.56 14.27
C TYR A 45 -4.69 5.04 14.03
N VAL A 46 -3.60 4.39 13.63
CA VAL A 46 -3.60 2.93 13.42
C VAL A 46 -3.96 2.19 14.71
N ALA A 47 -3.40 2.57 15.85
CA ALA A 47 -3.74 1.97 17.14
C ALA A 47 -5.22 2.15 17.49
N THR A 48 -5.78 3.33 17.24
CA THR A 48 -7.21 3.63 17.47
C THR A 48 -8.10 2.81 16.56
N VAL A 49 -7.74 2.68 15.28
CA VAL A 49 -8.44 1.84 14.30
C VAL A 49 -8.40 0.38 14.73
N ILE A 50 -7.25 -0.16 15.12
CA ILE A 50 -7.13 -1.53 15.61
C ILE A 50 -7.98 -1.73 16.86
N TRP A 51 -7.95 -0.79 17.80
CA TRP A 51 -8.74 -0.86 19.01
C TRP A 51 -10.25 -0.95 18.71
N TRP A 52 -10.77 0.01 17.94
CA TRP A 52 -12.21 0.13 17.72
C TRP A 52 -12.76 -0.79 16.64
N GLN A 53 -12.00 -1.07 15.59
CA GLN A 53 -12.48 -1.85 14.45
C GLN A 53 -12.09 -3.33 14.53
N VAL A 54 -11.10 -3.69 15.35
CA VAL A 54 -10.64 -5.08 15.47
C VAL A 54 -10.82 -5.60 16.89
N LEU A 55 -10.13 -5.03 17.89
CA LEU A 55 -10.11 -5.59 19.25
C LEU A 55 -11.48 -5.53 19.93
N VAL A 56 -12.14 -4.37 19.92
CA VAL A 56 -13.48 -4.25 20.53
C VAL A 56 -14.48 -5.21 19.88
N PRO A 57 -14.75 -5.17 18.55
CA PRO A 57 -15.76 -6.03 17.95
C PRO A 57 -15.38 -7.51 17.92
N ARG A 58 -14.10 -7.87 17.75
CA ARG A 58 -13.70 -9.28 17.63
C ARG A 58 -13.40 -9.95 18.97
N LEU A 59 -12.93 -9.19 19.96
CA LEU A 59 -12.49 -9.72 21.25
C LEU A 59 -13.44 -9.34 22.39
N MET A 60 -13.84 -8.05 22.50
CA MET A 60 -14.65 -7.57 23.63
C MET A 60 -16.16 -7.86 23.47
N THR A 61 -16.75 -7.48 22.34
CA THR A 61 -18.21 -7.57 22.15
C THR A 61 -18.78 -8.98 22.26
N PRO A 62 -18.13 -10.07 21.79
CA PRO A 62 -18.71 -11.41 21.92
C PRO A 62 -18.61 -12.00 23.33
N LEU A 63 -17.91 -11.36 24.28
CA LEU A 63 -17.72 -11.89 25.64
C LEU A 63 -19.00 -11.94 26.45
N LEU A 64 -19.71 -10.81 26.52
CA LEU A 64 -20.93 -10.71 27.35
C LEU A 64 -22.00 -11.71 26.88
N PRO A 65 -22.31 -11.83 25.57
CA PRO A 65 -23.23 -12.85 25.10
C PRO A 65 -22.74 -14.28 25.35
N ALA A 66 -21.44 -14.55 25.16
CA ALA A 66 -20.90 -15.90 25.34
C ALA A 66 -20.94 -16.36 26.81
N LEU A 67 -20.64 -15.46 27.76
CA LEU A 67 -20.69 -15.76 29.19
C LEU A 67 -22.12 -16.06 29.66
N ASN A 68 -23.10 -15.34 29.14
CA ASN A 68 -24.52 -15.48 29.48
C ASN A 68 -25.24 -16.61 28.72
N SER A 69 -24.58 -17.21 27.72
CA SER A 69 -25.15 -18.32 26.94
C SER A 69 -24.87 -19.68 27.59
N ASP A 70 -25.81 -20.62 27.48
CA ASP A 70 -25.60 -22.03 27.90
C ASP A 70 -24.82 -22.85 26.85
N SER A 71 -24.56 -22.28 25.66
CA SER A 71 -23.85 -22.97 24.59
C SER A 71 -22.34 -23.03 24.86
N LEU A 72 -21.84 -24.24 25.07
CA LEU A 72 -20.39 -24.50 25.21
C LEU A 72 -19.59 -24.10 23.95
N ALA A 73 -20.19 -24.21 22.77
CA ALA A 73 -19.53 -23.88 21.51
C ALA A 73 -19.18 -22.37 21.41
N LEU A 74 -20.10 -21.50 21.85
CA LEU A 74 -19.86 -20.05 21.86
C LEU A 74 -18.78 -19.65 22.86
N LYS A 75 -18.77 -20.29 24.04
CA LYS A 75 -17.73 -20.08 25.06
C LYS A 75 -16.34 -20.46 24.54
N ILE A 76 -16.22 -21.61 23.88
CA ILE A 76 -14.95 -22.06 23.29
C ILE A 76 -14.49 -21.11 22.18
N PHE A 77 -15.39 -20.68 21.30
CA PHE A 77 -15.05 -19.78 20.20
C PHE A 77 -14.48 -18.44 20.68
N VAL A 78 -15.03 -17.88 21.75
CA VAL A 78 -14.53 -16.63 22.35
C VAL A 78 -13.25 -16.84 23.14
N LEU A 79 -13.06 -18.02 23.74
CA LEU A 79 -11.86 -18.34 24.51
C LEU A 79 -10.59 -18.39 23.65
N VAL A 80 -10.69 -18.86 22.40
CA VAL A 80 -9.53 -19.04 21.50
C VAL A 80 -8.78 -17.72 21.23
N PRO A 81 -9.43 -16.62 20.79
CA PRO A 81 -8.76 -15.32 20.63
C PRO A 81 -8.14 -14.77 21.92
N TRP A 82 -8.80 -14.96 23.06
CA TRP A 82 -8.32 -14.51 24.36
C TRP A 82 -7.10 -15.30 24.85
N LEU A 83 -7.08 -16.61 24.65
CA LEU A 83 -5.90 -17.44 24.88
C LEU A 83 -4.75 -17.03 23.96
N GLY A 84 -5.04 -16.74 22.69
CA GLY A 84 -4.05 -16.21 21.76
C GLY A 84 -3.42 -14.91 22.26
N MET A 85 -4.23 -13.97 22.74
CA MET A 85 -3.76 -12.71 23.35
C MET A 85 -2.87 -12.97 24.58
N ALA A 86 -3.31 -13.84 25.49
CA ALA A 86 -2.54 -14.19 26.69
C ALA A 86 -1.19 -14.84 26.33
N PHE A 87 -1.16 -15.76 25.37
CA PHE A 87 0.06 -16.42 24.91
C PHE A 87 1.03 -15.44 24.23
N ILE A 88 0.54 -14.44 23.51
CA ILE A 88 1.42 -13.40 22.93
C ILE A 88 2.05 -12.56 24.04
N LEU A 89 1.30 -12.19 25.10
CA LEU A 89 1.85 -11.45 26.24
C LEU A 89 2.97 -12.21 26.96
N MET A 90 2.91 -13.55 26.98
CA MET A 90 3.96 -14.39 27.56
C MET A 90 5.32 -14.25 26.85
N LYS A 91 5.36 -13.73 25.61
CA LYS A 91 6.59 -13.44 24.87
C LYS A 91 7.47 -12.38 25.53
N ILE A 92 6.90 -11.57 26.45
CA ILE A 92 7.66 -10.58 27.23
C ILE A 92 8.71 -11.27 28.14
N SER A 93 8.48 -12.51 28.55
CA SER A 93 9.42 -13.29 29.36
C SER A 93 10.18 -14.32 28.50
N PRO A 94 11.52 -14.35 28.53
CA PRO A 94 12.32 -15.33 27.79
C PRO A 94 11.97 -16.80 28.12
N ARG A 95 11.53 -17.07 29.36
CA ARG A 95 11.22 -18.42 29.85
C ARG A 95 9.89 -18.99 29.33
N LEU A 96 8.90 -18.13 29.07
CA LEU A 96 7.57 -18.55 28.58
C LEU A 96 7.40 -18.34 27.06
N SER A 97 8.45 -17.88 26.38
CA SER A 97 8.44 -17.61 24.94
C SER A 97 8.06 -18.82 24.07
N GLY A 98 8.31 -20.05 24.55
CA GLY A 98 7.91 -21.29 23.87
C GLY A 98 6.40 -21.42 23.69
N ILE A 99 5.58 -20.97 24.64
CA ILE A 99 4.11 -21.06 24.55
C ILE A 99 3.57 -20.03 23.54
N ALA A 100 4.18 -18.84 23.48
CA ALA A 100 3.85 -17.81 22.51
C ALA A 100 4.12 -18.25 21.06
N SER A 101 5.04 -19.20 20.84
CA SER A 101 5.40 -19.68 19.50
C SER A 101 4.23 -20.34 18.76
N LEU A 102 3.30 -20.97 19.48
CA LEU A 102 2.13 -21.62 18.88
C LEU A 102 1.16 -20.58 18.30
N THR A 103 0.86 -19.52 19.06
CA THR A 103 0.05 -18.40 18.56
C THR A 103 0.76 -17.66 17.43
N MET A 104 2.08 -17.47 17.51
CA MET A 104 2.85 -16.85 16.44
C MET A 104 2.84 -17.68 15.16
N ALA A 105 2.97 -19.01 15.25
CA ALA A 105 2.89 -19.91 14.10
C ALA A 105 1.51 -19.82 13.43
N PHE A 106 0.43 -19.80 14.22
CA PHE A 106 -0.91 -19.57 13.71
C PHE A 106 -1.04 -18.20 13.04
N LEU A 107 -0.58 -17.12 13.68
CA LEU A 107 -0.71 -15.76 13.17
C LEU A 107 0.09 -15.55 11.87
N VAL A 108 1.29 -16.12 11.79
CA VAL A 108 2.12 -16.09 10.58
C VAL A 108 1.51 -16.94 9.47
N GLY A 109 1.01 -18.15 9.78
CA GLY A 109 0.35 -19.01 8.80
C GLY A 109 -0.92 -18.36 8.23
N ALA A 110 -1.78 -17.82 9.10
CA ALA A 110 -2.98 -17.10 8.69
C ALA A 110 -2.62 -15.82 7.91
N GLY A 111 -1.61 -15.07 8.36
CA GLY A 111 -1.12 -13.87 7.65
C GLY A 111 -0.58 -14.20 6.26
N ALA A 112 0.23 -15.25 6.13
CA ALA A 112 0.73 -15.72 4.85
C ALA A 112 -0.42 -16.16 3.92
N ALA A 113 -1.43 -16.87 4.45
CA ALA A 113 -2.61 -17.26 3.70
C ALA A 113 -3.40 -16.03 3.21
N VAL A 114 -3.61 -15.02 4.06
CA VAL A 114 -4.28 -13.76 3.68
C VAL A 114 -3.48 -12.99 2.63
N ILE A 115 -2.16 -12.94 2.74
CA ILE A 115 -1.29 -12.29 1.76
C ILE A 115 -1.37 -13.01 0.41
N ILE A 116 -1.28 -14.35 0.39
CA ILE A 116 -1.38 -15.13 -0.85
C ILE A 116 -2.77 -14.98 -1.46
N ALA A 117 -3.83 -15.16 -0.67
CA ALA A 117 -5.20 -15.00 -1.15
C ALA A 117 -5.44 -13.58 -1.67
N GLY A 118 -5.02 -12.56 -0.92
CA GLY A 118 -5.14 -11.16 -1.31
C GLY A 118 -4.31 -10.79 -2.54
N ALA A 119 -3.14 -11.41 -2.74
CA ALA A 119 -2.39 -11.26 -3.98
C ALA A 119 -3.13 -11.92 -5.15
N VAL A 120 -3.67 -13.12 -4.98
CA VAL A 120 -4.41 -13.82 -6.04
C VAL A 120 -5.68 -13.05 -6.42
N THR A 121 -6.53 -12.71 -5.45
CA THR A 121 -7.83 -12.08 -5.71
C THR A 121 -7.73 -10.58 -5.91
N GLY A 122 -6.76 -9.91 -5.29
CA GLY A 122 -6.58 -8.46 -5.39
C GLY A 122 -5.67 -8.04 -6.54
N THR A 123 -4.79 -8.92 -7.05
CA THR A 123 -3.89 -8.56 -8.16
C THR A 123 -3.99 -9.53 -9.33
N LEU A 124 -3.71 -10.82 -9.16
CA LEU A 124 -3.60 -11.75 -10.28
C LEU A 124 -4.92 -11.88 -11.06
N ILE A 125 -6.03 -12.20 -10.39
CA ILE A 125 -7.34 -12.38 -11.05
C ILE A 125 -7.76 -11.08 -11.76
N PRO A 126 -7.77 -9.89 -11.12
CA PRO A 126 -8.09 -8.64 -11.80
C PRO A 126 -7.16 -8.33 -12.99
N GLN A 127 -5.87 -8.67 -12.91
CA GLN A 127 -4.94 -8.49 -14.03
C GLN A 127 -5.24 -9.43 -15.21
N PHE A 128 -5.61 -10.68 -14.93
CA PHE A 128 -6.07 -11.63 -15.95
C PHE A 128 -7.36 -11.15 -16.60
N GLU A 129 -8.36 -10.77 -15.80
CA GLU A 129 -9.64 -10.25 -16.30
C GLU A 129 -9.44 -8.97 -17.11
N ALA A 130 -8.63 -8.02 -16.64
CA ALA A 130 -8.32 -6.80 -17.36
C ALA A 130 -7.70 -7.07 -18.74
N THR A 131 -6.95 -8.16 -18.88
CA THR A 131 -6.35 -8.56 -20.17
C THR A 131 -7.37 -9.26 -21.08
N ILE A 132 -8.21 -10.15 -20.52
CA ILE A 132 -9.22 -10.91 -21.27
C ILE A 132 -10.37 -10.02 -21.75
N ASN A 133 -10.76 -9.02 -20.95
CA ASN A 133 -11.88 -8.12 -21.25
C ASN A 133 -11.69 -7.30 -22.53
N PHE A 134 -10.46 -7.14 -23.04
CA PHE A 134 -10.21 -6.51 -24.34
C PHE A 134 -10.65 -7.38 -25.54
N PHE A 135 -10.82 -8.68 -25.34
CA PHE A 135 -11.22 -9.63 -26.38
C PHE A 135 -12.70 -10.03 -26.29
N ASP A 136 -13.44 -9.44 -25.35
CA ASP A 136 -14.87 -9.63 -25.20
C ASP A 136 -15.64 -8.66 -26.13
N ARG A 137 -16.47 -9.23 -27.00
CA ARG A 137 -17.27 -8.48 -27.98
C ARG A 137 -18.42 -7.72 -27.33
N ASP A 138 -19.02 -8.27 -26.28
CA ASP A 138 -20.19 -7.68 -25.64
C ASP A 138 -19.77 -6.46 -24.80
N LEU A 139 -18.60 -6.56 -24.14
CA LEU A 139 -18.00 -5.43 -23.42
C LEU A 139 -17.50 -4.33 -24.37
N ALA A 140 -17.00 -4.67 -25.56
CA ALA A 140 -16.61 -3.70 -26.57
C ALA A 140 -17.84 -2.93 -27.11
N ALA A 141 -18.94 -3.64 -27.39
CA ALA A 141 -20.20 -3.03 -27.81
C ALA A 141 -20.77 -2.08 -26.75
N ALA A 142 -20.67 -2.44 -25.46
CA ALA A 142 -21.10 -1.59 -24.35
C ALA A 142 -20.29 -0.27 -24.24
N ARG A 143 -19.06 -0.23 -24.76
CA ARG A 143 -18.18 0.95 -24.75
C ARG A 143 -18.34 1.85 -25.98
N ASN A 144 -19.18 1.46 -26.96
CA ASN A 144 -19.32 2.13 -28.26
C ASN A 144 -17.98 2.25 -29.02
N ILE A 145 -17.10 1.25 -28.91
CA ILE A 145 -15.81 1.20 -29.62
C ILE A 145 -15.81 0.00 -30.56
N ASP A 146 -15.22 0.15 -31.74
CA ASP A 146 -15.08 -0.95 -32.69
C ASP A 146 -14.28 -2.11 -32.08
N PHE A 147 -14.81 -3.33 -32.18
CA PHE A 147 -14.16 -4.53 -31.63
C PHE A 147 -12.73 -4.70 -32.15
N LEU A 148 -12.46 -4.34 -33.40
CA LEU A 148 -11.12 -4.46 -33.99
C LEU A 148 -10.11 -3.52 -33.30
N GLU A 149 -10.53 -2.32 -32.91
CA GLU A 149 -9.69 -1.37 -32.18
C GLU A 149 -9.43 -1.85 -30.75
N VAL A 150 -10.48 -2.31 -30.04
CA VAL A 150 -10.36 -2.83 -28.67
C VAL A 150 -9.48 -4.08 -28.64
N ALA A 151 -9.69 -5.02 -29.56
CA ALA A 151 -8.91 -6.24 -29.67
C ALA A 151 -7.46 -5.97 -30.11
N GLY A 152 -7.24 -4.98 -30.98
CA GLY A 152 -5.89 -4.53 -31.37
C GLY A 152 -5.10 -3.97 -30.18
N ASN A 153 -5.73 -3.09 -29.39
CA ASN A 153 -5.15 -2.57 -28.15
C ASN A 153 -4.90 -3.69 -27.13
N GLY A 154 -5.86 -4.61 -26.98
CA GLY A 154 -5.74 -5.80 -26.15
C GLY A 154 -4.56 -6.69 -26.54
N ALA A 155 -4.33 -6.88 -27.84
CA ALA A 155 -3.21 -7.67 -28.35
C ALA A 155 -1.85 -7.05 -28.00
N ILE A 156 -1.73 -5.73 -28.07
CA ILE A 156 -0.51 -5.01 -27.66
C ILE A 156 -0.27 -5.18 -26.15
N ILE A 157 -1.31 -5.00 -25.33
CA ILE A 157 -1.22 -5.16 -23.87
C ILE A 157 -0.86 -6.60 -23.49
N LEU A 158 -1.52 -7.59 -24.11
CA LEU A 158 -1.23 -9.01 -23.88
C LEU A 158 0.20 -9.36 -24.30
N ALA A 159 0.65 -8.89 -25.47
CA ALA A 159 2.02 -9.11 -25.95
C ALA A 159 3.05 -8.48 -24.99
N GLY A 160 2.81 -7.26 -24.52
CA GLY A 160 3.63 -6.58 -23.51
C GLY A 160 3.69 -7.35 -22.20
N ALA A 161 2.55 -7.85 -21.70
CA ALA A 161 2.47 -8.63 -20.47
C ALA A 161 3.22 -9.97 -20.59
N VAL A 162 3.00 -10.73 -21.66
CA VAL A 162 3.65 -12.02 -21.89
C VAL A 162 5.16 -11.85 -22.05
N THR A 163 5.61 -10.90 -22.87
CA THR A 163 7.05 -10.65 -23.08
C THR A 163 7.74 -10.19 -21.79
N SER A 164 7.07 -9.36 -20.97
CA SER A 164 7.57 -8.93 -19.66
C SER A 164 7.66 -10.09 -18.67
N LEU A 165 6.67 -11.00 -18.65
CA LEU A 165 6.73 -12.22 -17.82
C LEU A 165 7.89 -13.14 -18.25
N VAL A 166 8.11 -13.28 -19.56
CA VAL A 166 9.23 -14.06 -20.10
C VAL A 166 10.58 -13.45 -19.71
N TYR A 167 10.71 -12.12 -19.66
CA TYR A 167 11.91 -11.45 -19.17
C TYR A 167 12.27 -11.89 -17.74
N PHE A 168 11.29 -11.91 -16.84
CA PHE A 168 11.44 -12.30 -15.44
C PHE A 168 11.43 -13.82 -15.20
N HIS A 169 11.30 -14.64 -16.24
CA HIS A 169 11.29 -16.09 -16.09
C HIS A 169 12.67 -16.61 -15.62
N PHE A 170 12.74 -17.05 -14.37
CA PHE A 170 13.94 -17.61 -13.71
C PHE A 170 14.26 -19.07 -14.14
N GLY A 171 13.93 -19.46 -15.37
CA GLY A 171 14.14 -20.81 -15.90
C GLY A 171 15.54 -21.10 -16.45
N ALA A 172 16.53 -20.26 -16.15
CA ALA A 172 17.89 -20.47 -16.62
C ALA A 172 18.53 -21.65 -15.87
N ARG A 173 18.74 -22.76 -16.58
CA ARG A 173 19.39 -23.95 -16.05
C ARG A 173 20.89 -23.70 -15.89
N PRO A 174 21.51 -24.00 -14.74
CA PRO A 174 22.96 -24.00 -14.61
C PRO A 174 23.54 -25.10 -15.51
N GLN A 175 24.46 -24.76 -16.40
CA GLN A 175 25.27 -25.73 -17.15
C GLN A 175 26.64 -25.87 -16.46
N ALA A 176 27.34 -26.99 -16.65
CA ALA A 176 28.58 -27.36 -15.95
C ALA A 176 29.77 -26.36 -16.10
N ASP A 177 29.61 -25.33 -16.92
CA ASP A 177 30.59 -24.28 -17.24
C ASP A 177 30.21 -22.89 -16.65
N GLY A 178 29.27 -22.84 -15.70
CA GLY A 178 28.90 -21.62 -14.97
C GLY A 178 28.11 -20.56 -15.77
N SER A 179 27.95 -20.73 -17.08
CA SER A 179 27.12 -19.84 -17.91
C SER A 179 25.65 -20.28 -17.95
N MET A 180 24.75 -19.33 -17.70
CA MET A 180 23.30 -19.51 -17.83
C MET A 180 22.89 -19.35 -19.29
N ARG A 181 22.63 -20.44 -20.01
CA ARG A 181 22.03 -20.39 -21.36
C ARG A 181 20.51 -20.54 -21.28
N ARG A 182 19.79 -19.49 -21.70
CA ARG A 182 18.35 -19.56 -22.05
C ARG A 182 18.22 -20.04 -23.50
N PHE A 183 17.11 -20.67 -23.87
CA PHE A 183 16.81 -20.97 -25.28
C PHE A 183 16.81 -19.67 -26.11
N GLY A 184 17.40 -19.65 -27.31
CA GLY A 184 17.55 -18.41 -28.10
C GLY A 184 16.23 -17.67 -28.39
N LEU A 185 15.13 -18.40 -28.57
CA LEU A 185 13.79 -17.81 -28.71
C LEU A 185 13.31 -17.07 -27.44
N ILE A 186 13.64 -17.61 -26.26
CA ILE A 186 13.28 -16.99 -24.96
C ILE A 186 14.09 -15.70 -24.76
N GLU A 187 15.33 -15.65 -25.22
CA GLU A 187 16.19 -14.46 -25.11
C GLU A 187 15.67 -13.29 -25.97
N ILE A 188 15.21 -13.57 -27.19
CA ILE A 188 14.59 -12.56 -28.07
C ILE A 188 13.30 -12.01 -27.45
N ILE A 189 12.43 -12.90 -26.97
CA ILE A 189 11.15 -12.50 -26.35
C ILE A 189 11.40 -11.70 -25.05
N ALA A 190 12.39 -12.11 -24.25
CA ALA A 190 12.81 -11.38 -23.05
C ALA A 190 13.38 -9.99 -23.38
N TRP A 191 14.11 -9.85 -24.49
CA TRP A 191 14.61 -8.54 -24.92
C TRP A 191 13.47 -7.57 -25.25
N VAL A 192 12.42 -8.04 -25.94
CA VAL A 192 11.21 -7.24 -26.17
C VAL A 192 10.54 -6.86 -24.84
N GLY A 193 10.42 -7.81 -23.91
CA GLY A 193 9.88 -7.56 -22.57
C GLY A 193 10.65 -6.48 -21.81
N ARG A 194 11.97 -6.48 -21.91
CA ARG A 194 12.83 -5.43 -21.32
C ARG A 194 12.50 -4.04 -21.84
N ILE A 195 12.17 -3.90 -23.12
CA ILE A 195 11.76 -2.61 -23.71
C ILE A 195 10.43 -2.16 -23.10
N PHE A 196 9.44 -3.05 -23.04
CA PHE A 196 8.14 -2.76 -22.40
C PHE A 196 8.31 -2.32 -20.94
N ILE A 197 9.12 -3.04 -20.16
CA ILE A 197 9.44 -2.68 -18.76
C ILE A 197 10.12 -1.31 -18.69
N GLY A 198 11.07 -1.03 -19.58
CA GLY A 198 11.75 0.26 -19.64
C GLY A 198 10.79 1.42 -19.90
N ILE A 199 9.86 1.24 -20.85
CA ILE A 199 8.83 2.23 -21.19
C ILE A 199 7.88 2.44 -20.01
N THR A 200 7.37 1.37 -19.40
CA THR A 200 6.40 1.48 -18.30
C THR A 200 7.02 2.10 -17.05
N LEU A 201 8.22 1.68 -16.65
CA LEU A 201 8.95 2.30 -15.55
C LEU A 201 9.29 3.76 -15.84
N GLY A 202 9.65 4.09 -17.08
CA GLY A 202 9.90 5.47 -17.52
C GLY A 202 8.64 6.34 -17.39
N ALA A 203 7.49 5.83 -17.82
CA ALA A 203 6.21 6.52 -17.68
C ALA A 203 5.80 6.73 -16.22
N ILE A 204 5.96 5.69 -15.37
CA ILE A 204 5.69 5.80 -13.93
C ILE A 204 6.62 6.83 -13.29
N PHE A 205 7.92 6.79 -13.59
CA PHE A 205 8.90 7.75 -13.08
C PHE A 205 8.55 9.18 -13.49
N ALA A 206 8.24 9.41 -14.77
CA ALA A 206 7.83 10.72 -15.27
C ALA A 206 6.54 11.21 -14.57
N GLY A 207 5.56 10.33 -14.36
CA GLY A 207 4.33 10.64 -13.64
C GLY A 207 4.57 11.01 -12.18
N VAL A 208 5.38 10.22 -11.47
CA VAL A 208 5.75 10.51 -10.06
C VAL A 208 6.54 11.80 -9.97
N TYR A 209 7.48 12.04 -10.88
CA TYR A 209 8.25 13.28 -10.94
C TYR A 209 7.36 14.50 -11.19
N ALA A 210 6.45 14.42 -12.17
CA ALA A 210 5.50 15.49 -12.46
C ALA A 210 4.60 15.77 -11.26
N ALA A 211 4.04 14.73 -10.63
CA ALA A 211 3.22 14.87 -9.43
C ALA A 211 4.00 15.50 -8.26
N ALA A 212 5.24 15.09 -8.03
CA ALA A 212 6.10 15.67 -7.00
C ALA A 212 6.42 17.14 -7.28
N LEU A 213 6.70 17.49 -8.54
CA LEU A 213 6.97 18.87 -8.95
C LEU A 213 5.71 19.74 -8.82
N THR A 214 4.54 19.26 -9.24
CA THR A 214 3.26 19.93 -9.03
C THR A 214 3.00 20.16 -7.54
N ALA A 215 3.15 19.12 -6.71
CA ALA A 215 3.00 19.25 -5.26
C ALA A 215 3.97 20.28 -4.67
N LEU A 216 5.22 20.33 -5.14
CA LEU A 216 6.19 21.35 -4.70
C LEU A 216 5.76 22.76 -5.10
N ILE A 217 5.30 22.95 -6.35
CA ILE A 217 4.77 24.25 -6.82
C ILE A 217 3.58 24.67 -5.97
N GLU A 218 2.63 23.78 -5.70
CA GLU A 218 1.46 24.07 -4.86
C GLU A 218 1.87 24.49 -3.45
N ARG A 219 2.88 23.84 -2.84
CA ARG A 219 3.37 24.21 -1.51
C ARG A 219 4.06 25.57 -1.50
N ILE A 220 4.84 25.89 -2.53
CA ILE A 220 5.47 27.21 -2.68
C ILE A 220 4.40 28.29 -2.90
N SER A 221 3.41 28.04 -3.78
CA SER A 221 2.29 28.97 -4.00
C SER A 221 1.52 29.23 -2.72
N SER A 222 1.18 28.17 -1.99
CA SER A 222 0.46 28.26 -0.71
C SER A 222 1.22 29.12 0.33
N ILE A 223 2.55 29.07 0.34
CA ILE A 223 3.37 29.96 1.20
C ILE A 223 3.22 31.42 0.76
N PHE A 224 3.32 31.72 -0.54
CA PHE A 224 3.18 33.08 -1.06
C PHE A 224 1.78 33.66 -0.82
N ASP A 225 0.74 32.86 -1.07
CA ASP A 225 -0.65 33.24 -0.84
C ASP A 225 -0.89 33.54 0.64
N PHE A 226 -0.35 32.71 1.53
CA PHE A 226 -0.45 32.93 2.97
C PHE A 226 0.28 34.18 3.44
N ILE A 227 1.49 34.47 2.92
CA ILE A 227 2.22 35.71 3.22
C ILE A 227 1.42 36.94 2.74
N THR A 228 0.80 36.86 1.56
CA THR A 228 -0.04 37.93 1.02
C THR A 228 -1.31 38.14 1.85
N LEU A 229 -1.93 37.06 2.31
CA LEU A 229 -3.07 37.10 3.23
C LEU A 229 -2.69 37.78 4.55
N LEU A 230 -1.54 37.44 5.14
CA LEU A 230 -1.04 38.10 6.34
C LEU A 230 -0.83 39.60 6.10
N ARG A 231 -0.23 39.96 4.97
CA ARG A 231 0.01 41.35 4.60
C ARG A 231 -1.29 42.17 4.54
N THR A 232 -2.29 41.65 3.83
CA THR A 232 -3.60 42.31 3.67
C THR A 232 -4.40 42.38 4.97
N THR A 233 -4.26 41.38 5.84
CA THR A 233 -4.99 41.29 7.11
C THR A 233 -4.38 42.21 8.19
N PHE A 234 -3.06 42.36 8.20
CA PHE A 234 -2.33 43.16 9.20
C PHE A 234 -1.87 44.54 8.70
N GLY A 235 -2.18 44.90 7.45
CA GLY A 235 -1.96 46.25 6.90
C GLY A 235 -0.50 46.66 6.72
N LEU A 236 0.40 45.71 6.45
CA LEU A 236 1.82 45.96 6.11
C LEU A 236 2.05 46.14 4.60
#